data_AF-A8NU35-F1
#
_entry.id   AF-A8NU35-F1
#
_cell.length_a   1.000
_cell.length_b   1.000
_cell.length_c   1.000
_cell.angle_alpha   90.00
_cell.angle_beta   90.00
_cell.angle_gamma   90.00
#
_symmetry.space_group_name_H-M   'P 1'
#
loop_
_entity.id
_entity.type
_entity.pdbx_description
1 polymer ?
#
loop_
_entity_poly.entity_id
_entity_poly.type
_entity_poly.pdbx_seq_one_letter_code
_entity_poly.pdbx_strand_id
1 'polypeptide(L)'
;MFKKVALTALCFLAVAQAQQVGREVAENHPRLPWQRCTRNGGCQTVSNGQVVLDANWRWLHVTDGYTNCYTGNSWNSTVCSDPTTCAQRCALEGANYQQTYGITTNGDALTIKFLTRSQQTNVGARVYLMENENRYQMFNLLNKEFTFDVDVSKVPCGINGALYFIQMDADGGMSKQPNNRAGAKYGTGYCDSQCPRDIKFIDGVANSADWTPSETDPNAGRGRYGICCAEMDIWEANSISNAYTPHPCRTQNDGGYQRCEGRDCNQPRYEGLCDPDGCDYNPFRMGNKDFYGPGKTVDTNRKMTVVTQFITHDNTDTGTLVDIRRLYVQDGRVIANPPTNFPGLMPAHDSITEQFCTDQKNLFGDYSSFARDGGLAHMGRSLAKGHVLALSIWNDHGAHMLWLDSNYPTDADPNKPGIARGTCPTTGGTPRETEQNHPDAQVIFSNIKFGDIGSTFSGY
;
A
#
# COMPACT_ATOMS: atom_id res chain seq x y z
N MET A 1 47.80 45.73 -30.35
CA MET A 1 48.36 45.60 -28.97
C MET A 1 47.23 45.27 -28.02
N PHE A 2 47.28 44.07 -27.41
CA PHE A 2 46.30 43.53 -26.47
C PHE A 2 46.30 44.25 -25.11
N LYS A 3 45.12 44.50 -24.54
CA LYS A 3 44.84 44.48 -23.07
C LYS A 3 43.37 44.03 -22.89
N LYS A 4 43.11 42.81 -22.39
CA LYS A 4 42.86 42.46 -20.96
C LYS A 4 41.81 43.43 -20.37
N VAL A 5 40.56 43.04 -20.15
CA VAL A 5 40.10 42.11 -19.10
C VAL A 5 38.75 41.49 -19.53
N ALA A 6 38.70 40.16 -19.69
CA ALA A 6 37.46 39.40 -19.69
C ALA A 6 37.32 38.79 -18.29
N LEU A 7 36.32 39.26 -17.53
CA LEU A 7 35.97 38.69 -16.25
C LEU A 7 35.15 37.42 -16.51
N THR A 8 35.83 36.27 -16.56
CA THR A 8 35.20 34.95 -16.54
C THR A 8 34.51 34.74 -15.20
N ALA A 9 33.19 34.90 -15.17
CA ALA A 9 32.35 34.34 -14.12
C ALA A 9 32.31 32.81 -14.30
N LEU A 10 33.21 32.09 -13.61
CA LEU A 10 33.01 30.68 -13.33
C LEU A 10 31.86 30.58 -12.32
N CYS A 11 30.63 30.45 -12.81
CA CYS A 11 29.59 29.81 -12.04
C CYS A 11 30.03 28.35 -11.82
N PHE A 12 30.56 28.06 -10.62
CA PHE A 12 30.55 26.70 -10.11
C PHE A 12 29.08 26.27 -10.04
N LEU A 13 28.60 25.60 -11.09
CA LEU A 13 27.46 24.71 -10.99
C LEU A 13 27.88 23.62 -9.99
N ALA A 14 27.58 23.85 -8.72
CA ALA A 14 27.53 22.77 -7.75
C ALA A 14 26.52 21.77 -8.31
N VAL A 15 27.02 20.67 -8.89
CA VAL A 15 26.21 19.54 -9.26
C VAL A 15 25.66 19.01 -7.95
N ALA A 16 24.45 19.43 -7.59
CA ALA A 16 23.72 18.89 -6.47
C ALA A 16 23.61 17.39 -6.71
N GLN A 17 24.39 16.63 -5.94
CA GLN A 17 24.32 15.19 -5.90
C GLN A 17 23.01 14.84 -5.16
N ALA A 18 22.39 13.73 -5.50
CA ALA A 18 21.01 13.35 -5.21
C ALA A 18 20.96 12.10 -4.31
N GLN A 19 19.82 11.63 -3.82
CA GLN A 19 19.65 10.23 -3.40
C GLN A 19 20.16 9.32 -4.52
N GLN A 20 21.26 8.63 -4.24
CA GLN A 20 22.06 7.97 -5.26
C GLN A 20 21.65 6.51 -5.45
N VAL A 21 22.23 5.94 -6.51
CA VAL A 21 22.14 4.52 -6.85
C VAL A 21 23.41 3.83 -6.39
N GLY A 22 23.24 2.81 -5.55
CA GLY A 22 24.30 1.89 -5.13
C GLY A 22 24.81 1.05 -6.31
N ARG A 23 25.98 0.44 -6.14
CA ARG A 23 26.67 -0.30 -7.21
C ARG A 23 27.18 -1.67 -6.75
N GLU A 24 26.99 -2.00 -5.49
CA GLU A 24 27.55 -3.20 -4.86
C GLU A 24 26.61 -4.40 -5.04
N VAL A 25 25.30 -4.15 -5.10
CA VAL A 25 24.26 -5.16 -5.37
C VAL A 25 23.47 -4.73 -6.61
N ALA A 26 23.46 -5.58 -7.63
CA ALA A 26 22.68 -5.33 -8.84
C ALA A 26 21.17 -5.44 -8.56
N GLU A 27 20.39 -4.44 -8.97
CA GLU A 27 18.93 -4.48 -8.88
C GLU A 27 18.34 -5.31 -10.03
N ASN A 28 17.78 -6.48 -9.70
CA ASN A 28 17.15 -7.39 -10.65
C ASN A 28 15.72 -7.71 -10.21
N HIS A 29 14.73 -7.06 -10.84
CA HIS A 29 13.32 -7.22 -10.48
C HIS A 29 12.77 -8.63 -10.79
N PRO A 30 12.20 -9.35 -9.81
CA PRO A 30 11.50 -10.61 -10.05
C PRO A 30 10.36 -10.44 -11.07
N ARG A 31 10.22 -11.40 -11.99
CA ARG A 31 9.18 -11.39 -13.01
C ARG A 31 7.84 -11.76 -12.41
N LEU A 32 6.80 -11.00 -12.76
CA LEU A 32 5.41 -11.26 -12.38
C LEU A 32 4.49 -10.92 -13.57
N PRO A 33 4.35 -11.84 -14.55
CA PRO A 33 3.36 -11.69 -15.60
C PRO A 33 1.95 -11.58 -15.03
N TRP A 34 1.10 -10.83 -15.72
CA TRP A 34 -0.31 -10.63 -15.38
C TRP A 34 -1.12 -10.55 -16.68
N GLN A 35 -2.45 -10.37 -16.62
CA GLN A 35 -3.29 -10.38 -17.82
C GLN A 35 -4.16 -9.13 -17.99
N ARG A 36 -4.27 -8.65 -19.23
CA ARG A 36 -5.27 -7.65 -19.64
C ARG A 36 -6.44 -8.34 -20.31
N CYS A 37 -7.64 -8.11 -19.82
CA CYS A 37 -8.84 -8.77 -20.31
C CYS A 37 -9.78 -7.76 -20.99
N THR A 38 -10.46 -8.20 -22.04
CA THR A 38 -11.52 -7.43 -22.69
C THR A 38 -12.73 -8.33 -22.88
N ARG A 39 -13.93 -7.75 -22.89
CA ARG A 39 -15.18 -8.53 -23.00
C ARG A 39 -15.23 -9.42 -24.25
N ASN A 40 -14.68 -8.94 -25.36
CA ASN A 40 -14.73 -9.64 -26.66
C ASN A 40 -13.41 -10.33 -27.05
N GLY A 41 -12.28 -9.93 -26.45
CA GLY A 41 -10.94 -10.41 -26.84
C GLY A 41 -10.33 -11.42 -25.89
N GLY A 42 -11.02 -11.78 -24.80
CA GLY A 42 -10.46 -12.61 -23.74
C GLY A 42 -9.29 -11.92 -23.02
N CYS A 43 -8.43 -12.71 -22.37
CA CYS A 43 -7.29 -12.22 -21.61
C CYS A 43 -5.97 -12.42 -22.36
N GLN A 44 -5.18 -11.36 -22.49
CA GLN A 44 -3.83 -11.37 -23.05
C GLN A 44 -2.79 -11.21 -21.95
N THR A 45 -1.72 -12.00 -22.01
CA THR A 45 -0.64 -11.94 -21.02
C THR A 45 0.26 -10.73 -21.26
N VAL A 46 0.48 -9.93 -20.21
CA VAL A 46 1.50 -8.90 -20.13
C VAL A 46 2.76 -9.53 -19.53
N SER A 47 3.60 -10.11 -20.40
CA SER A 47 4.72 -10.97 -19.98
C SER A 47 5.91 -10.22 -19.36
N ASN A 48 6.00 -8.91 -19.57
CA ASN A 48 7.08 -8.06 -19.08
C ASN A 48 6.88 -7.58 -17.64
N GLY A 49 5.73 -7.85 -17.01
CA GLY A 49 5.47 -7.47 -15.62
C GLY A 49 6.57 -7.95 -14.67
N GLN A 50 6.93 -7.08 -13.73
CA GLN A 50 7.95 -7.32 -12.71
C GLN A 50 7.54 -6.67 -11.39
N VAL A 51 8.17 -7.03 -10.28
CA VAL A 51 7.98 -6.35 -8.99
C VAL A 51 9.28 -5.73 -8.49
N VAL A 52 9.15 -4.57 -7.86
CA VAL A 52 10.28 -3.86 -7.22
C VAL A 52 10.02 -3.66 -5.74
N LEU A 53 11.05 -3.90 -4.91
CA LEU A 53 11.02 -3.63 -3.47
C LEU A 53 11.03 -2.13 -3.19
N ASP A 54 10.19 -1.71 -2.25
CA ASP A 54 10.14 -0.35 -1.71
C ASP A 54 11.50 0.13 -1.15
N ALA A 55 11.80 1.41 -1.36
CA ALA A 55 13.06 2.02 -0.99
C ALA A 55 13.40 1.93 0.51
N ASN A 56 12.40 1.88 1.41
CA ASN A 56 12.59 1.90 2.85
C ASN A 56 13.29 0.63 3.37
N TRP A 57 13.18 -0.49 2.65
CA TRP A 57 13.79 -1.78 3.00
C TRP A 57 15.24 -1.94 2.52
N ARG A 58 15.68 -1.05 1.62
CA ARG A 58 16.99 -1.20 0.98
C ARG A 58 18.10 -0.80 1.93
N TRP A 59 19.24 -1.46 1.77
CA TRP A 59 20.46 -1.00 2.40
C TRP A 59 20.81 0.40 1.88
N LEU A 60 21.15 1.28 2.82
CA LEU A 60 21.50 2.67 2.56
C LEU A 60 22.88 2.97 3.13
N HIS A 61 23.85 3.21 2.26
CA HIS A 61 25.23 3.50 2.61
C HIS A 61 25.79 4.68 1.84
N VAL A 62 26.96 5.15 2.27
CA VAL A 62 27.67 6.24 1.59
C VAL A 62 28.06 5.86 0.16
N THR A 63 28.06 6.84 -0.74
CA THR A 63 28.35 6.63 -2.17
C THR A 63 29.81 6.25 -2.46
N ASP A 64 30.72 6.51 -1.53
CA ASP A 64 32.16 6.32 -1.63
C ASP A 64 32.70 5.25 -0.65
N GLY A 65 31.86 4.29 -0.26
CA GLY A 65 32.25 3.19 0.63
C GLY A 65 31.06 2.43 1.19
N TYR A 66 31.27 1.73 2.31
CA TYR A 66 30.27 0.81 2.89
C TYR A 66 29.65 1.29 4.21
N THR A 67 30.01 2.50 4.66
CA THR A 67 29.49 3.07 5.90
C THR A 67 27.99 3.31 5.78
N ASN A 68 27.21 2.72 6.68
CA ASN A 68 25.77 2.91 6.70
C ASN A 68 25.39 4.38 6.95
N CYS A 69 24.44 4.86 6.15
CA CYS A 69 23.75 6.12 6.39
C CYS A 69 22.61 5.96 7.40
N TYR A 70 22.05 4.76 7.50
CA TYR A 70 20.97 4.40 8.40
C TYR A 70 21.21 3.01 8.98
N THR A 71 21.10 2.82 10.30
CA THR A 71 21.32 1.51 10.97
C THR A 71 20.32 1.33 12.09
N GLY A 72 19.69 0.15 12.15
CA GLY A 72 18.55 -0.08 13.04
C GLY A 72 17.46 0.93 12.69
N ASN A 73 17.20 1.86 13.60
CA ASN A 73 16.23 2.92 13.43
C ASN A 73 16.82 4.35 13.50
N SER A 74 18.13 4.51 13.28
CA SER A 74 18.84 5.79 13.44
C SER A 74 19.69 6.18 12.24
N TRP A 75 19.67 7.47 11.89
CA TRP A 75 20.54 8.07 10.87
C TRP A 75 21.96 8.29 11.40
N ASN A 76 22.97 8.11 10.55
CA ASN A 76 24.35 8.47 10.84
C ASN A 76 24.52 9.98 10.75
N SER A 77 24.55 10.67 11.89
CA SER A 77 24.59 12.14 11.98
C SER A 77 25.84 12.79 11.36
N THR A 78 26.93 12.05 11.17
CA THR A 78 28.15 12.56 10.51
C THR A 78 28.01 12.56 8.98
N VAL A 79 27.26 11.60 8.43
CA VAL A 79 26.96 11.53 6.99
C VAL A 79 25.74 12.39 6.66
N CYS A 80 24.71 12.30 7.49
CA CYS A 80 23.41 12.92 7.34
C CYS A 80 23.28 14.12 8.28
N SER A 81 24.15 15.12 8.11
CA SER A 81 24.12 16.37 8.87
C SER A 81 22.88 17.21 8.58
N ASP A 82 22.35 17.11 7.36
CA ASP A 82 21.08 17.70 6.94
C ASP A 82 20.41 16.81 5.87
N PRO A 83 19.09 16.96 5.67
CA PRO A 83 18.31 16.19 4.69
C PRO A 83 18.89 16.15 3.27
N THR A 84 19.39 17.29 2.78
CA THR A 84 19.89 17.39 1.41
C THR A 84 21.22 16.66 1.32
N THR A 85 22.20 17.01 2.16
CA THR A 85 23.53 16.37 2.21
C THR A 85 23.41 14.85 2.37
N CYS A 86 22.51 14.40 3.24
CA CYS A 86 22.24 12.98 3.43
C CYS A 86 21.81 12.31 2.11
N ALA A 87 20.86 12.89 1.39
CA ALA A 87 20.47 12.37 0.08
C ALA A 87 21.66 12.33 -0.88
N GLN A 88 22.43 13.42 -0.97
CA GLN A 88 23.57 13.51 -1.89
C GLN A 88 24.64 12.43 -1.67
N ARG A 89 24.85 12.06 -0.40
CA ARG A 89 25.93 11.18 0.04
C ARG A 89 25.49 9.73 0.20
N CYS A 90 24.20 9.43 0.19
CA CYS A 90 23.67 8.11 0.48
C CYS A 90 23.04 7.47 -0.76
N ALA A 91 23.32 6.19 -0.95
CA ALA A 91 22.90 5.41 -2.11
C ALA A 91 22.00 4.25 -1.70
N LEU A 92 20.88 4.07 -2.40
CA LEU A 92 20.03 2.87 -2.29
C LEU A 92 20.67 1.73 -3.07
N GLU A 93 20.86 0.60 -2.42
CA GLU A 93 21.38 -0.60 -3.08
C GLU A 93 20.31 -1.46 -3.75
N GLY A 94 20.78 -2.34 -4.64
CA GLY A 94 19.97 -3.43 -5.17
C GLY A 94 19.54 -4.41 -4.06
N ALA A 95 18.56 -5.25 -4.36
CA ALA A 95 17.97 -6.17 -3.39
C ALA A 95 18.21 -7.65 -3.74
N ASN A 96 18.66 -8.43 -2.76
CA ASN A 96 18.60 -9.90 -2.81
C ASN A 96 17.20 -10.39 -2.40
N TYR A 97 16.22 -10.24 -3.30
CA TYR A 97 14.78 -10.47 -3.05
C TYR A 97 14.47 -11.73 -2.23
N GLN A 98 14.95 -12.90 -2.66
CA GLN A 98 14.65 -14.15 -1.96
C GLN A 98 15.42 -14.29 -0.63
N GLN A 99 16.73 -14.06 -0.66
CA GLN A 99 17.62 -14.41 0.46
C GLN A 99 17.49 -13.43 1.63
N THR A 100 17.29 -12.15 1.35
CA THR A 100 17.21 -11.10 2.38
C THR A 100 15.75 -10.80 2.73
N TYR A 101 14.86 -10.75 1.74
CA TYR A 101 13.50 -10.22 1.91
C TYR A 101 12.39 -11.27 1.79
N GLY A 102 12.73 -12.53 1.46
CA GLY A 102 11.73 -13.60 1.36
C GLY A 102 10.71 -13.40 0.23
N ILE A 103 11.09 -12.65 -0.80
CA ILE A 103 10.26 -12.37 -1.98
C ILE A 103 10.67 -13.32 -3.11
N THR A 104 9.71 -14.10 -3.61
CA THR A 104 9.93 -15.01 -4.73
C THR A 104 8.76 -14.97 -5.70
N THR A 105 9.04 -15.20 -6.98
CA THR A 105 8.00 -15.43 -7.98
C THR A 105 8.12 -16.80 -8.63
N ASN A 106 7.00 -17.38 -9.03
CA ASN A 106 6.92 -18.61 -9.81
C ASN A 106 5.76 -18.50 -10.81
N GLY A 107 6.06 -18.36 -12.10
CA GLY A 107 5.05 -18.02 -13.09
C GLY A 107 4.44 -16.65 -12.79
N ASP A 108 3.12 -16.62 -12.63
CA ASP A 108 2.32 -15.43 -12.31
C ASP A 108 2.06 -15.27 -10.79
N ALA A 109 2.68 -16.10 -9.95
CA ALA A 109 2.53 -16.05 -8.50
C ALA A 109 3.69 -15.33 -7.82
N LEU A 110 3.38 -14.39 -6.94
CA LEU A 110 4.27 -13.72 -6.01
C LEU A 110 4.03 -14.27 -4.59
N THR A 111 5.09 -14.75 -3.94
CA THR A 111 5.08 -15.07 -2.50
C THR A 111 5.88 -14.02 -1.74
N ILE A 112 5.30 -13.46 -0.69
CA ILE A 112 5.99 -12.57 0.25
C ILE A 112 5.96 -13.22 1.63
N LYS A 113 7.13 -13.57 2.15
CA LYS A 113 7.26 -14.05 3.53
C LYS A 113 7.23 -12.90 4.51
N PHE A 114 6.59 -13.13 5.65
CA PHE A 114 6.54 -12.18 6.73
C PHE A 114 7.91 -11.98 7.39
N LEU A 115 8.68 -13.06 7.63
CA LEU A 115 9.99 -12.95 8.26
C LEU A 115 11.06 -13.72 7.48
N THR A 116 12.20 -13.09 7.24
CA THR A 116 13.36 -13.71 6.60
C THR A 116 14.62 -13.46 7.41
N ARG A 117 15.31 -14.53 7.82
CA ARG A 117 16.58 -14.45 8.56
C ARG A 117 17.74 -14.58 7.58
N SER A 118 18.58 -13.56 7.53
CA SER A 118 19.83 -13.50 6.77
C SER A 118 20.96 -12.98 7.67
N GLN A 119 21.87 -12.14 7.16
CA GLN A 119 22.80 -11.37 8.01
C GLN A 119 22.04 -10.46 8.99
N GLN A 120 20.87 -9.97 8.56
CA GLN A 120 19.89 -9.28 9.39
C GLN A 120 18.54 -9.99 9.27
N THR A 121 17.68 -9.81 10.27
CA THR A 121 16.29 -10.28 10.21
C THR A 121 15.43 -9.20 9.54
N ASN A 122 14.82 -9.56 8.41
CA ASN A 122 13.82 -8.75 7.75
C ASN A 122 12.41 -9.14 8.23
N VAL A 123 11.56 -8.14 8.50
CA VAL A 123 10.15 -8.31 8.84
C VAL A 123 9.31 -7.49 7.86
N GLY A 124 8.31 -8.14 7.27
CA GLY A 124 7.46 -7.58 6.24
C GLY A 124 8.19 -7.24 4.94
N ALA A 125 7.40 -6.85 3.95
CA ALA A 125 7.89 -6.20 2.73
C ALA A 125 6.74 -5.49 2.03
N ARG A 126 7.09 -4.50 1.20
CA ARG A 126 6.18 -3.87 0.23
C ARG A 126 6.84 -3.83 -1.14
N VAL A 127 6.10 -4.25 -2.16
CA VAL A 127 6.56 -4.24 -3.55
C VAL A 127 5.55 -3.55 -4.46
N TYR A 128 6.05 -3.03 -5.60
CA TYR A 128 5.23 -2.38 -6.61
C TYR A 128 5.30 -3.11 -7.95
N LEU A 129 4.19 -3.19 -8.67
CA LEU A 129 4.17 -3.74 -10.03
C LEU A 129 4.80 -2.74 -11.02
N MET A 130 5.72 -3.23 -11.83
CA MET A 130 6.48 -2.47 -12.83
C MET A 130 5.96 -2.74 -14.25
N GLU A 131 5.86 -1.67 -15.05
CA GLU A 131 5.64 -1.78 -16.50
C GLU A 131 6.96 -2.14 -17.21
N ASN A 132 8.05 -1.54 -16.76
CA ASN A 132 9.41 -1.77 -17.23
C ASN A 132 10.39 -1.40 -16.11
N GLU A 133 11.70 -1.55 -16.36
CA GLU A 133 12.75 -1.35 -15.35
C GLU A 133 12.71 0.02 -14.62
N ASN A 134 12.17 1.07 -15.24
CA ASN A 134 12.22 2.43 -14.69
C ASN A 134 10.84 3.06 -14.45
N ARG A 135 9.75 2.31 -14.66
CA ARG A 135 8.39 2.82 -14.47
C ARG A 135 7.46 1.79 -13.83
N TYR A 136 6.70 2.24 -12.84
CA TYR A 136 5.58 1.48 -12.30
C TYR A 136 4.49 1.27 -13.36
N GLN A 137 3.78 0.15 -13.25
CA GLN A 137 2.57 -0.08 -14.01
C GLN A 137 1.44 0.78 -13.44
N MET A 138 0.94 1.71 -14.24
CA MET A 138 -0.20 2.56 -13.88
C MET A 138 -1.52 1.90 -14.30
N PHE A 139 -2.52 1.99 -13.43
CA PHE A 139 -3.88 1.47 -13.65
C PHE A 139 -4.92 2.57 -13.52
N ASN A 140 -5.73 2.76 -14.57
CA ASN A 140 -6.91 3.64 -14.53
C ASN A 140 -8.14 2.79 -14.23
N LEU A 141 -8.65 2.86 -13.00
CA LEU A 141 -9.56 1.85 -12.48
C LEU A 141 -11.05 2.09 -12.79
N LEU A 142 -11.42 3.29 -13.23
CA LEU A 142 -12.83 3.62 -13.54
C LEU A 142 -13.41 2.72 -14.63
N ASN A 143 -14.61 2.17 -14.37
CA ASN A 143 -15.33 1.28 -15.28
C ASN A 143 -14.49 0.05 -15.70
N LYS A 144 -13.71 -0.45 -14.75
CA LYS A 144 -12.86 -1.64 -14.90
C LYS A 144 -13.09 -2.61 -13.76
N GLU A 145 -12.54 -3.80 -13.95
CA GLU A 145 -12.51 -4.89 -12.99
C GLU A 145 -11.06 -5.30 -12.76
N PHE A 146 -10.68 -5.42 -11.49
CA PHE A 146 -9.39 -5.92 -11.05
C PHE A 146 -9.59 -7.19 -10.26
N THR A 147 -8.85 -8.24 -10.63
CA THR A 147 -8.99 -9.58 -10.10
C THR A 147 -7.65 -10.21 -9.84
N PHE A 148 -7.55 -10.98 -8.77
CA PHE A 148 -6.37 -11.75 -8.43
C PHE A 148 -6.76 -12.99 -7.63
N ASP A 149 -5.91 -14.00 -7.65
CA ASP A 149 -5.99 -15.11 -6.72
C ASP A 149 -5.10 -14.83 -5.49
N VAL A 150 -5.56 -15.21 -4.31
CA VAL A 150 -4.82 -15.05 -3.06
C VAL A 150 -4.90 -16.29 -2.17
N ASP A 151 -3.77 -16.62 -1.56
CA ASP A 151 -3.67 -17.59 -0.47
C ASP A 151 -3.22 -16.86 0.81
N VAL A 152 -4.15 -16.79 1.77
CA VAL A 152 -3.95 -16.21 3.11
C VAL A 152 -3.97 -17.27 4.21
N SER A 153 -3.94 -18.56 3.86
CA SER A 153 -4.03 -19.68 4.83
C SER A 153 -2.89 -19.66 5.85
N LYS A 154 -1.79 -18.97 5.54
CA LYS A 154 -0.63 -18.75 6.40
C LYS A 154 -0.48 -17.30 6.87
N VAL A 155 -1.56 -16.53 6.86
CA VAL A 155 -1.60 -15.17 7.43
C VAL A 155 -2.51 -15.22 8.67
N PRO A 156 -1.95 -15.29 9.89
CA PRO A 156 -2.72 -15.38 11.13
C PRO A 156 -3.18 -14.00 11.65
N CYS A 157 -3.84 -13.98 12.81
CA CYS A 157 -4.15 -12.75 13.55
C CYS A 157 -2.92 -11.85 13.73
N GLY A 158 -3.12 -10.52 13.66
CA GLY A 158 -2.04 -9.54 13.89
C GLY A 158 -1.14 -9.29 12.68
N ILE A 159 -1.31 -10.03 11.58
CA ILE A 159 -0.57 -9.85 10.33
C ILE A 159 -1.58 -9.51 9.23
N ASN A 160 -1.20 -8.65 8.28
CA ASN A 160 -1.99 -8.28 7.11
C ASN A 160 -1.18 -8.55 5.84
N GLY A 161 -1.73 -9.35 4.93
CA GLY A 161 -1.27 -9.46 3.56
C GLY A 161 -2.11 -8.55 2.67
N ALA A 162 -1.57 -7.39 2.30
CA ALA A 162 -2.32 -6.36 1.61
C ALA A 162 -2.03 -6.29 0.10
N LEU A 163 -3.04 -5.93 -0.67
CA LEU A 163 -2.96 -5.60 -2.09
C LEU A 163 -3.84 -4.37 -2.34
N TYR A 164 -3.24 -3.29 -2.84
CA TYR A 164 -3.88 -1.98 -2.87
C TYR A 164 -3.30 -1.08 -3.96
N PHE A 165 -3.98 0.02 -4.23
CA PHE A 165 -3.61 1.02 -5.22
C PHE A 165 -3.35 2.38 -4.59
N ILE A 166 -2.30 3.05 -5.03
CA ILE A 166 -1.89 4.38 -4.53
C ILE A 166 -1.52 5.30 -5.68
N GLN A 167 -1.83 6.59 -5.54
CA GLN A 167 -1.59 7.61 -6.58
C GLN A 167 -0.13 8.12 -6.59
N MET A 168 0.83 7.18 -6.70
CA MET A 168 2.25 7.46 -6.89
C MET A 168 2.56 7.94 -8.31
N ASP A 169 3.66 8.69 -8.46
CA ASP A 169 4.21 9.00 -9.78
C ASP A 169 4.83 7.76 -10.44
N ALA A 170 4.57 7.55 -11.73
CA ALA A 170 5.02 6.37 -12.47
C ALA A 170 6.54 6.16 -12.45
N ASP A 171 7.34 7.22 -12.31
CA ASP A 171 8.81 7.16 -12.26
C ASP A 171 9.37 7.23 -10.82
N GLY A 172 8.51 7.12 -9.80
CA GLY A 172 8.88 7.25 -8.41
C GLY A 172 9.31 8.65 -7.99
N GLY A 173 8.91 9.68 -8.76
CA GLY A 173 9.18 11.10 -8.51
C GLY A 173 10.45 11.61 -9.19
N MET A 174 11.12 10.79 -10.01
CA MET A 174 12.43 11.11 -10.60
C MET A 174 12.39 12.36 -11.51
N SER A 175 11.33 12.54 -12.30
CA SER A 175 11.16 13.72 -13.17
C SER A 175 10.87 15.02 -12.41
N LYS A 176 10.30 14.93 -11.20
CA LYS A 176 9.93 16.09 -10.38
C LYS A 176 11.01 16.47 -9.36
N GLN A 177 11.85 15.51 -8.97
CA GLN A 177 12.82 15.67 -7.88
C GLN A 177 14.25 15.49 -8.41
N PRO A 178 15.00 16.59 -8.66
CA PRO A 178 16.38 16.52 -9.18
C PRO A 178 17.34 15.70 -8.30
N ASN A 179 17.02 15.63 -6.99
CA ASN A 179 17.74 14.86 -6.00
C ASN A 179 17.24 13.41 -5.86
N ASN A 180 16.38 12.91 -6.74
CA ASN A 180 16.09 11.47 -6.83
C ASN A 180 16.75 10.91 -8.10
N ARG A 181 17.79 10.08 -7.95
CA ARG A 181 18.41 9.36 -9.09
C ARG A 181 18.08 7.88 -9.10
N ALA A 182 17.40 7.40 -8.08
CA ALA A 182 17.05 5.99 -7.92
C ALA A 182 15.71 5.68 -8.61
N GLY A 183 14.68 6.50 -8.34
CA GLY A 183 13.39 6.42 -9.02
C GLY A 183 12.65 5.10 -8.79
N ALA A 184 11.67 4.82 -9.65
CA ALA A 184 10.86 3.60 -9.60
C ALA A 184 11.70 2.31 -9.66
N LYS A 185 12.87 2.33 -10.32
CA LYS A 185 13.79 1.19 -10.36
C LYS A 185 14.20 0.70 -8.97
N TYR A 186 14.25 1.60 -7.99
CA TYR A 186 14.59 1.30 -6.60
C TYR A 186 13.41 1.53 -5.63
N GLY A 187 12.18 1.56 -6.14
CA GLY A 187 10.99 1.60 -5.30
C GLY A 187 10.77 2.92 -4.56
N THR A 188 11.21 4.07 -5.12
CA THR A 188 10.99 5.39 -4.48
C THR A 188 9.59 5.95 -4.74
N GLY A 189 9.21 6.94 -3.93
CA GLY A 189 8.02 7.76 -4.18
C GLY A 189 6.73 7.24 -3.55
N TYR A 190 6.83 6.32 -2.58
CA TYR A 190 5.67 5.83 -1.83
C TYR A 190 4.89 6.98 -1.17
N CYS A 191 3.58 6.82 -1.13
CA CYS A 191 2.61 7.66 -0.46
C CYS A 191 1.37 6.82 -0.17
N ASP A 192 0.60 7.19 0.85
CA ASP A 192 -0.71 6.59 1.12
C ASP A 192 -1.60 7.56 1.90
N SER A 193 -2.81 7.11 2.25
CA SER A 193 -3.81 7.94 2.94
C SER A 193 -3.49 8.21 4.42
N GLN A 194 -2.55 7.44 4.99
CA GLN A 194 -2.08 7.63 6.36
C GLN A 194 -1.04 8.74 6.46
N CYS A 195 -0.55 9.26 5.33
CA CYS A 195 0.48 10.29 5.27
C CYS A 195 1.73 9.86 6.07
N PRO A 196 2.35 8.72 5.72
CA PRO A 196 3.32 8.04 6.55
C PRO A 196 4.58 8.88 6.71
N ARG A 197 5.10 8.94 7.94
CA ARG A 197 6.27 9.74 8.33
C ARG A 197 7.54 8.90 8.51
N ASP A 198 7.42 7.59 8.37
CA ASP A 198 8.50 6.60 8.47
C ASP A 198 9.28 6.41 7.16
N ILE A 199 8.83 7.08 6.09
CA ILE A 199 9.51 7.04 4.79
C ILE A 199 10.84 7.77 4.88
N LYS A 200 11.94 7.05 4.64
CA LYS A 200 13.32 7.57 4.75
C LYS A 200 13.66 8.64 3.72
N PHE A 201 13.01 8.64 2.54
CA PHE A 201 13.24 9.63 1.49
C PHE A 201 11.92 10.15 0.92
N ILE A 202 11.72 11.46 0.99
CA ILE A 202 10.54 12.16 0.48
C ILE A 202 11.04 13.37 -0.32
N ASP A 203 10.51 13.58 -1.52
CA ASP A 203 10.91 14.68 -2.42
C ASP A 203 12.41 14.72 -2.76
N GLY A 204 13.02 13.53 -2.89
CA GLY A 204 14.45 13.39 -3.19
C GLY A 204 15.37 13.88 -2.06
N VAL A 205 14.86 14.12 -0.86
CA VAL A 205 15.68 14.44 0.33
C VAL A 205 15.46 13.38 1.41
N ALA A 206 16.47 13.18 2.27
CA ALA A 206 16.34 12.27 3.40
C ALA A 206 15.40 12.87 4.45
N ASN A 207 14.49 12.08 5.01
CA ASN A 207 13.60 12.51 6.09
C ASN A 207 14.32 12.47 7.46
N SER A 208 15.57 12.92 7.52
CA SER A 208 16.43 12.84 8.69
C SER A 208 16.21 13.97 9.70
N ALA A 209 15.55 15.06 9.30
CA ALA A 209 15.18 16.14 10.19
C ALA A 209 14.15 15.68 11.23
N ASP A 210 14.40 15.98 12.51
CA ASP A 210 13.60 15.59 13.66
C ASP A 210 13.22 14.10 13.70
N TRP A 211 14.11 13.24 13.20
CA TRP A 211 13.89 11.81 13.19
C TRP A 211 13.80 11.25 14.61
N THR A 212 12.66 10.64 14.92
CA THR A 212 12.38 9.99 16.20
C THR A 212 12.34 8.47 16.01
N PRO A 213 13.29 7.70 16.57
CA PRO A 213 13.25 6.24 16.54
C PRO A 213 11.94 5.68 17.13
N SER A 214 11.40 4.61 16.55
CA SER A 214 10.25 3.91 17.13
C SER A 214 10.66 3.16 18.40
N GLU A 215 9.81 3.20 19.41
CA GLU A 215 9.99 2.42 20.65
C GLU A 215 9.64 0.94 20.47
N THR A 216 8.81 0.62 19.48
CA THR A 216 8.30 -0.74 19.24
C THR A 216 8.86 -1.38 17.97
N ASP A 217 9.53 -0.61 17.11
CA ASP A 217 10.15 -1.09 15.86
C ASP A 217 11.66 -0.74 15.83
N PRO A 218 12.56 -1.74 15.91
CA PRO A 218 13.99 -1.49 15.85
C PRO A 218 14.51 -1.05 14.47
N ASN A 219 13.68 -1.11 13.42
CA ASN A 219 14.04 -0.80 12.03
C ASN A 219 13.36 0.46 11.48
N ALA A 220 12.48 1.09 12.26
CA ALA A 220 11.70 2.25 11.84
C ALA A 220 11.71 3.39 12.86
N GLY A 221 11.28 4.55 12.38
CA GLY A 221 11.14 5.79 13.14
C GLY A 221 10.28 6.75 12.34
N ARG A 222 10.20 8.01 12.75
CA ARG A 222 9.38 9.02 12.07
C ARG A 222 10.15 10.32 11.94
N GLY A 223 10.23 10.86 10.73
CA GLY A 223 10.82 12.18 10.47
C GLY A 223 9.81 13.32 10.63
N ARG A 224 10.28 14.54 10.38
CA ARG A 224 9.44 15.74 10.34
C ARG A 224 8.32 15.64 9.31
N TYR A 225 8.65 15.13 8.11
CA TYR A 225 7.73 15.10 6.98
C TYR A 225 6.98 13.77 6.90
N GLY A 226 5.76 13.84 6.40
CA GLY A 226 5.01 12.68 5.91
C GLY A 226 4.69 12.84 4.42
N ILE A 227 4.07 11.82 3.83
CA ILE A 227 3.78 11.82 2.40
C ILE A 227 2.40 11.26 2.04
N CYS A 228 1.49 12.15 1.66
CA CYS A 228 0.08 11.83 1.44
C CYS A 228 -0.23 11.51 -0.03
N CYS A 229 -1.10 10.53 -0.28
CA CYS A 229 -1.87 10.43 -1.53
C CYS A 229 -3.10 9.54 -1.32
N ALA A 230 -4.05 9.61 -2.25
CA ALA A 230 -5.24 8.77 -2.25
C ALA A 230 -4.87 7.30 -2.43
N GLU A 231 -5.65 6.46 -1.77
CA GLU A 231 -5.41 5.03 -1.62
C GLU A 231 -6.72 4.27 -1.83
N MET A 232 -6.62 3.14 -2.51
CA MET A 232 -7.72 2.20 -2.67
C MET A 232 -7.23 0.82 -2.24
N ASP A 233 -7.64 0.45 -1.03
CA ASP A 233 -7.36 -0.85 -0.45
C ASP A 233 -8.29 -1.88 -1.07
N ILE A 234 -7.77 -2.63 -2.03
CA ILE A 234 -8.50 -3.73 -2.66
C ILE A 234 -8.65 -4.88 -1.67
N TRP A 235 -7.62 -5.11 -0.88
CA TRP A 235 -7.51 -6.26 -0.01
C TRP A 235 -6.57 -5.96 1.14
N GLU A 236 -7.14 -5.85 2.34
CA GLU A 236 -6.41 -5.96 3.59
C GLU A 236 -6.96 -7.16 4.33
N ALA A 237 -6.14 -8.18 4.54
CA ALA A 237 -6.65 -9.42 5.07
C ALA A 237 -5.62 -10.30 5.76
N ASN A 238 -6.18 -11.18 6.57
CA ASN A 238 -5.56 -12.41 6.99
C ASN A 238 -6.57 -13.55 6.88
N SER A 239 -6.24 -14.71 7.43
CA SER A 239 -7.12 -15.88 7.41
C SER A 239 -8.42 -15.68 8.20
N ILE A 240 -8.53 -14.64 9.04
CA ILE A 240 -9.69 -14.43 9.92
C ILE A 240 -10.66 -13.40 9.35
N SER A 241 -10.14 -12.27 8.87
CA SER A 241 -10.92 -11.14 8.37
C SER A 241 -10.31 -10.54 7.12
N ASN A 242 -11.16 -9.86 6.34
CA ASN A 242 -10.71 -9.01 5.23
C ASN A 242 -11.53 -7.71 5.20
N ALA A 243 -10.95 -6.67 4.61
CA ALA A 243 -11.59 -5.40 4.28
C ALA A 243 -11.19 -4.92 2.88
N TYR A 244 -12.04 -4.11 2.28
CA TYR A 244 -11.69 -3.28 1.14
C TYR A 244 -12.24 -1.86 1.35
N THR A 245 -11.42 -0.86 1.05
CA THR A 245 -11.59 0.48 1.61
C THR A 245 -11.03 1.57 0.66
N PRO A 246 -11.86 2.48 0.14
CA PRO A 246 -11.40 3.69 -0.54
C PRO A 246 -11.05 4.79 0.47
N HIS A 247 -9.92 5.45 0.25
CA HIS A 247 -9.39 6.56 1.05
C HIS A 247 -9.08 7.78 0.17
N PRO A 248 -10.01 8.73 0.03
CA PRO A 248 -9.78 9.95 -0.73
C PRO A 248 -8.87 10.92 0.02
N CYS A 249 -8.16 11.76 -0.73
CA CYS A 249 -7.27 12.79 -0.20
C CYS A 249 -7.46 14.11 -0.93
N ARG A 250 -7.50 15.21 -0.19
CA ARG A 250 -7.58 16.59 -0.71
C ARG A 250 -6.21 17.14 -1.16
N THR A 251 -5.28 16.26 -1.51
CA THR A 251 -3.98 16.64 -2.04
C THR A 251 -4.10 17.12 -3.49
N GLN A 252 -3.02 17.70 -4.01
CA GLN A 252 -2.95 18.14 -5.41
C GLN A 252 -3.24 17.00 -6.40
N ASN A 253 -3.66 17.32 -7.63
CA ASN A 253 -3.99 16.35 -8.68
C ASN A 253 -5.06 15.32 -8.26
N ASP A 254 -6.07 15.78 -7.54
CA ASP A 254 -7.20 14.97 -7.07
C ASP A 254 -6.79 13.75 -6.25
N GLY A 255 -5.88 13.90 -5.28
CA GLY A 255 -5.38 12.79 -4.46
C GLY A 255 -3.94 12.36 -4.78
N GLY A 256 -3.20 13.12 -5.59
CA GLY A 256 -1.82 12.82 -5.93
C GLY A 256 -0.84 12.98 -4.77
N TYR A 257 0.36 12.43 -4.98
CA TYR A 257 1.52 12.56 -4.09
C TYR A 257 1.75 14.02 -3.61
N GLN A 258 1.73 14.25 -2.30
CA GLN A 258 1.99 15.53 -1.66
C GLN A 258 2.63 15.38 -0.28
N ARG A 259 3.85 15.92 -0.12
CA ARG A 259 4.53 15.97 1.18
C ARG A 259 3.74 16.85 2.16
N CYS A 260 3.64 16.40 3.40
CA CYS A 260 2.96 17.09 4.49
C CYS A 260 3.91 17.36 5.66
N GLU A 261 3.51 18.26 6.56
CA GLU A 261 4.14 18.48 7.86
C GLU A 261 3.08 18.80 8.92
N GLY A 262 3.30 18.38 10.17
CA GLY A 262 2.41 18.70 11.29
C GLY A 262 0.98 18.24 11.04
N ARG A 263 0.03 19.19 11.17
CA ARG A 263 -1.42 18.93 11.04
C ARG A 263 -1.79 18.27 9.72
N ASP A 264 -1.14 18.66 8.62
CA ASP A 264 -1.44 18.14 7.28
C ASP A 264 -1.19 16.63 7.18
N CYS A 265 -0.32 16.06 8.03
CA CYS A 265 -0.02 14.62 8.09
C CYS A 265 -0.97 13.83 9.00
N ASN A 266 -2.23 14.24 9.14
CA ASN A 266 -3.18 13.59 10.04
C ASN A 266 -2.66 13.54 11.48
N GLN A 267 -2.12 14.66 11.97
CA GLN A 267 -1.66 14.83 13.36
C GLN A 267 -2.25 16.11 13.96
N PRO A 268 -3.46 16.07 14.57
CA PRO A 268 -4.28 14.90 14.93
C PRO A 268 -4.94 14.16 13.75
N ARG A 269 -5.31 12.88 13.95
CA ARG A 269 -5.76 11.91 12.93
C ARG A 269 -6.75 12.48 11.91
N TYR A 270 -7.75 13.23 12.37
CA TYR A 270 -8.84 13.74 11.53
C TYR A 270 -8.67 15.20 11.11
N GLU A 271 -7.46 15.76 11.13
CA GLU A 271 -7.25 17.18 10.77
C GLU A 271 -6.42 17.39 9.51
N GLY A 272 -5.88 16.33 8.91
CA GLY A 272 -4.97 16.44 7.77
C GLY A 272 -5.63 16.39 6.39
N LEU A 273 -4.81 16.03 5.41
CA LEU A 273 -5.15 16.10 3.99
C LEU A 273 -5.94 14.88 3.48
N CYS A 274 -5.83 13.75 4.16
CA CYS A 274 -6.36 12.47 3.73
C CYS A 274 -7.37 11.91 4.73
N ASP A 275 -8.26 11.05 4.23
CA ASP A 275 -9.14 10.24 5.05
C ASP A 275 -8.37 9.03 5.60
N PRO A 276 -8.03 9.00 6.91
CA PRO A 276 -7.22 7.92 7.45
C PRO A 276 -8.04 6.66 7.78
N ASP A 277 -9.38 6.75 7.81
CA ASP A 277 -10.27 5.65 8.20
C ASP A 277 -10.92 4.99 6.98
N GLY A 278 -11.21 5.76 5.94
CA GLY A 278 -11.83 5.26 4.72
C GLY A 278 -13.32 4.94 4.89
N CYS A 279 -13.90 4.37 3.85
CA CYS A 279 -15.23 3.75 3.88
C CYS A 279 -15.12 2.23 3.73
N ASP A 280 -14.91 1.53 4.84
CA ASP A 280 -14.53 0.11 4.83
C ASP A 280 -15.73 -0.83 4.67
N TYR A 281 -15.49 -1.94 3.95
CA TYR A 281 -16.39 -3.07 3.93
C TYR A 281 -15.66 -4.34 4.37
N ASN A 282 -15.77 -4.65 5.67
CA ASN A 282 -15.40 -5.93 6.25
C ASN A 282 -16.68 -6.75 6.53
N PRO A 283 -16.89 -7.93 5.90
CA PRO A 283 -18.12 -8.72 6.09
C PRO A 283 -18.45 -9.06 7.53
N PHE A 284 -17.44 -9.34 8.36
CA PHE A 284 -17.63 -9.62 9.79
C PHE A 284 -18.08 -8.36 10.54
N ARG A 285 -17.42 -7.23 10.28
CA ARG A 285 -17.80 -5.91 10.83
C ARG A 285 -19.20 -5.49 10.40
N MET A 286 -19.61 -5.89 9.20
CA MET A 286 -20.95 -5.66 8.64
C MET A 286 -22.01 -6.67 9.11
N GLY A 287 -21.70 -7.51 10.11
CA GLY A 287 -22.66 -8.40 10.76
C GLY A 287 -22.77 -9.82 10.17
N ASN A 288 -21.98 -10.16 9.15
CA ASN A 288 -21.91 -11.52 8.58
C ASN A 288 -20.70 -12.27 9.09
N LYS A 289 -20.85 -12.88 10.27
CA LYS A 289 -19.74 -13.57 10.97
C LYS A 289 -19.32 -14.89 10.32
N ASP A 290 -20.17 -15.51 9.49
CA ASP A 290 -19.93 -16.83 8.89
C ASP A 290 -19.54 -16.77 7.40
N PHE A 291 -19.29 -15.57 6.86
CA PHE A 291 -18.99 -15.41 5.44
C PHE A 291 -17.52 -15.72 5.11
N TYR A 292 -16.57 -15.09 5.79
CA TYR A 292 -15.14 -15.22 5.50
C TYR A 292 -14.36 -15.73 6.72
N GLY A 293 -13.46 -16.68 6.47
CA GLY A 293 -12.56 -17.27 7.48
C GLY A 293 -12.37 -18.78 7.29
N PRO A 294 -11.68 -19.46 8.23
CA PRO A 294 -11.32 -20.87 8.05
C PRO A 294 -12.57 -21.75 8.04
N GLY A 295 -12.83 -22.45 6.93
CA GLY A 295 -13.98 -23.34 6.75
C GLY A 295 -15.34 -22.64 6.55
N LYS A 296 -15.34 -21.33 6.27
CA LYS A 296 -16.56 -20.53 6.04
C LYS A 296 -16.96 -20.49 4.56
N THR A 297 -17.95 -19.65 4.22
CA THR A 297 -18.47 -19.52 2.83
C THR A 297 -17.36 -19.22 1.83
N VAL A 298 -16.49 -18.27 2.16
CA VAL A 298 -15.17 -18.09 1.56
C VAL A 298 -14.16 -18.68 2.53
N ASP A 299 -13.68 -19.88 2.21
CA ASP A 299 -12.81 -20.67 3.07
C ASP A 299 -11.35 -20.24 2.93
N THR A 300 -10.80 -19.62 3.98
CA THR A 300 -9.44 -19.07 3.96
C THR A 300 -8.34 -20.12 4.15
N ASN A 301 -8.67 -21.38 4.40
CA ASN A 301 -7.68 -22.47 4.39
C ASN A 301 -7.17 -22.79 2.98
N ARG A 302 -7.78 -22.19 1.95
CA ARG A 302 -7.53 -22.49 0.55
C ARG A 302 -7.48 -21.19 -0.25
N LYS A 303 -6.81 -21.25 -1.40
CA LYS A 303 -6.76 -20.16 -2.36
C LYS A 303 -8.16 -19.73 -2.78
N MET A 304 -8.34 -18.43 -3.01
CA MET A 304 -9.57 -17.84 -3.53
C MET A 304 -9.24 -16.81 -4.62
N THR A 305 -10.16 -16.56 -5.53
CA THR A 305 -10.12 -15.41 -6.42
C THR A 305 -10.92 -14.27 -5.79
N VAL A 306 -10.36 -13.06 -5.80
CA VAL A 306 -11.01 -11.83 -5.36
C VAL A 306 -11.23 -10.95 -6.59
N VAL A 307 -12.47 -10.51 -6.82
CA VAL A 307 -12.86 -9.65 -7.94
C VAL A 307 -13.37 -8.33 -7.38
N THR A 308 -12.85 -7.21 -7.88
CA THR A 308 -13.31 -5.87 -7.49
C THR A 308 -13.68 -5.07 -8.73
N GLN A 309 -14.88 -4.50 -8.75
CA GLN A 309 -15.43 -3.74 -9.89
C GLN A 309 -15.64 -2.29 -9.49
N PHE A 310 -15.25 -1.36 -10.36
CA PHE A 310 -15.38 0.09 -10.15
C PHE A 310 -16.44 0.65 -11.09
N ILE A 311 -17.68 0.71 -10.63
CA ILE A 311 -18.82 1.07 -11.46
C ILE A 311 -18.96 2.59 -11.53
N THR A 312 -19.03 3.13 -12.74
CA THR A 312 -19.32 4.54 -12.97
C THR A 312 -20.80 4.75 -13.30
N HIS A 313 -21.34 5.94 -12.98
CA HIS A 313 -22.77 6.25 -13.09
C HIS A 313 -23.37 6.02 -14.51
N ASP A 314 -22.54 6.13 -15.55
CA ASP A 314 -22.93 5.99 -16.95
C ASP A 314 -22.27 4.77 -17.63
N ASN A 315 -21.59 3.91 -16.86
CA ASN A 315 -20.81 2.76 -17.33
C ASN A 315 -19.74 3.12 -18.38
N THR A 316 -19.14 4.31 -18.27
CA THR A 316 -18.01 4.76 -19.09
C THR A 316 -16.74 4.96 -18.26
N ASP A 317 -15.59 4.93 -18.91
CA ASP A 317 -14.27 5.15 -18.28
C ASP A 317 -14.07 6.60 -17.78
N THR A 318 -14.99 7.51 -18.10
CA THR A 318 -14.96 8.93 -17.73
C THR A 318 -16.05 9.32 -16.75
N GLY A 319 -17.02 8.44 -16.48
CA GLY A 319 -18.11 8.72 -15.56
C GLY A 319 -17.66 8.79 -14.11
N THR A 320 -18.45 9.45 -13.27
CA THR A 320 -18.21 9.47 -11.82
C THR A 320 -18.36 8.07 -11.22
N LEU A 321 -17.40 7.64 -10.38
CA LEU A 321 -17.49 6.41 -9.60
C LEU A 321 -18.68 6.48 -8.63
N VAL A 322 -19.53 5.45 -8.63
CA VAL A 322 -20.74 5.39 -7.80
C VAL A 322 -20.83 4.15 -6.93
N ASP A 323 -20.10 3.09 -7.28
CA ASP A 323 -20.23 1.79 -6.62
C ASP A 323 -18.93 0.98 -6.79
N ILE A 324 -18.41 0.44 -5.67
CA ILE A 324 -17.30 -0.52 -5.66
C ILE A 324 -17.83 -1.88 -5.20
N ARG A 325 -17.89 -2.83 -6.13
CA ARG A 325 -18.46 -4.17 -5.89
C ARG A 325 -17.38 -5.21 -5.66
N ARG A 326 -17.74 -6.24 -4.91
CA ARG A 326 -16.90 -7.37 -4.57
C ARG A 326 -17.56 -8.69 -4.96
N LEU A 327 -16.79 -9.58 -5.57
CA LEU A 327 -17.14 -10.99 -5.74
C LEU A 327 -15.94 -11.85 -5.33
N TYR A 328 -16.22 -13.11 -5.01
CA TYR A 328 -15.21 -14.14 -4.81
C TYR A 328 -15.46 -15.30 -5.77
N VAL A 329 -14.40 -16.02 -6.13
CA VAL A 329 -14.53 -17.32 -6.79
C VAL A 329 -13.70 -18.34 -6.01
N GLN A 330 -14.34 -19.42 -5.59
CA GLN A 330 -13.66 -20.53 -4.94
C GLN A 330 -14.25 -21.85 -5.42
N ASP A 331 -13.39 -22.81 -5.74
CA ASP A 331 -13.79 -24.09 -6.35
C ASP A 331 -14.65 -23.94 -7.63
N GLY A 332 -14.43 -22.87 -8.39
CA GLY A 332 -15.19 -22.56 -9.60
C GLY A 332 -16.60 -21.98 -9.37
N ARG A 333 -17.03 -21.81 -8.12
CA ARG A 333 -18.30 -21.19 -7.76
C ARG A 333 -18.13 -19.69 -7.58
N VAL A 334 -19.00 -18.88 -8.19
CA VAL A 334 -19.07 -17.45 -7.92
C VAL A 334 -19.82 -17.21 -6.61
N ILE A 335 -19.23 -16.42 -5.72
CA ILE A 335 -19.76 -16.08 -4.40
C ILE A 335 -19.90 -14.56 -4.34
N ALA A 336 -21.14 -14.08 -4.22
CA ALA A 336 -21.42 -12.66 -4.03
C ALA A 336 -20.94 -12.18 -2.65
N ASN A 337 -20.56 -10.90 -2.55
CA ASN A 337 -20.35 -10.26 -1.25
C ASN A 337 -21.67 -10.33 -0.44
N PRO A 338 -21.64 -10.62 0.87
CA PRO A 338 -22.88 -10.72 1.65
C PRO A 338 -23.42 -9.32 1.90
N PRO A 339 -24.74 -9.09 1.95
CA PRO A 339 -25.29 -7.81 2.35
C PRO A 339 -25.08 -7.55 3.84
N THR A 340 -24.94 -6.28 4.26
CA THR A 340 -24.88 -5.88 5.67
C THR A 340 -26.06 -6.46 6.46
N ASN A 341 -25.83 -6.83 7.72
CA ASN A 341 -26.81 -7.51 8.56
C ASN A 341 -27.05 -6.75 9.88
N PHE A 342 -27.80 -5.65 9.78
CA PHE A 342 -28.25 -4.86 10.94
C PHE A 342 -29.78 -4.59 10.88
N PRO A 343 -30.62 -5.62 11.10
CA PRO A 343 -32.07 -5.50 10.94
C PRO A 343 -32.66 -4.38 11.80
N GLY A 344 -33.41 -3.48 11.16
CA GLY A 344 -34.07 -2.34 11.82
C GLY A 344 -33.14 -1.19 12.21
N LEU A 345 -31.83 -1.30 11.98
CA LEU A 345 -30.84 -0.27 12.27
C LEU A 345 -30.25 0.38 11.01
N MET A 346 -30.11 -0.38 9.93
CA MET A 346 -29.55 0.09 8.66
C MET A 346 -30.09 -0.72 7.47
N PRO A 347 -30.34 -0.10 6.30
CA PRO A 347 -30.62 -0.85 5.07
C PRO A 347 -29.50 -1.84 4.72
N ALA A 348 -29.87 -2.92 4.04
CA ALA A 348 -28.92 -3.90 3.54
C ALA A 348 -28.12 -3.31 2.37
N HIS A 349 -26.78 -3.38 2.46
CA HIS A 349 -25.84 -2.98 1.40
C HIS A 349 -24.81 -4.09 1.19
N ASP A 350 -24.51 -4.47 -0.05
CA ASP A 350 -23.53 -5.50 -0.41
C ASP A 350 -22.31 -4.94 -1.16
N SER A 351 -22.22 -3.62 -1.29
CA SER A 351 -21.13 -2.92 -1.96
C SER A 351 -20.88 -1.54 -1.34
N ILE A 352 -19.78 -0.89 -1.74
CA ILE A 352 -19.45 0.46 -1.26
C ILE A 352 -20.09 1.48 -2.20
N THR A 353 -21.10 2.17 -1.69
CA THR A 353 -21.76 3.33 -2.31
C THR A 353 -21.71 4.52 -1.35
N GLU A 354 -21.99 5.73 -1.85
CA GLU A 354 -22.04 6.92 -1.00
C GLU A 354 -23.08 6.78 0.13
N GLN A 355 -24.21 6.12 -0.18
CA GLN A 355 -25.26 5.84 0.81
C GLN A 355 -24.79 4.82 1.86
N PHE A 356 -24.14 3.73 1.43
CA PHE A 356 -23.53 2.76 2.36
C PHE A 356 -22.56 3.45 3.32
N CYS A 357 -21.64 4.28 2.81
CA CYS A 357 -20.67 4.99 3.65
C CYS A 357 -21.35 5.91 4.66
N THR A 358 -22.39 6.65 4.24
CA THR A 358 -23.17 7.52 5.13
C THR A 358 -23.88 6.72 6.22
N ASP A 359 -24.58 5.66 5.83
CA ASP A 359 -25.34 4.80 6.74
C ASP A 359 -24.43 4.10 7.75
N GLN A 360 -23.32 3.52 7.27
CA GLN A 360 -22.33 2.80 8.07
C GLN A 360 -21.70 3.71 9.12
N LYS A 361 -21.19 4.89 8.74
CA LYS A 361 -20.55 5.82 9.67
C LYS A 361 -21.54 6.32 10.73
N ASN A 362 -22.78 6.62 10.32
CA ASN A 362 -23.84 7.02 11.26
C ASN A 362 -24.19 5.91 12.26
N LEU A 363 -24.34 4.66 11.79
CA LEU A 363 -24.68 3.54 12.67
C LEU A 363 -23.56 3.24 13.67
N PHE A 364 -22.30 3.30 13.23
CA PHE A 364 -21.16 2.97 14.09
C PHE A 364 -20.73 4.15 14.98
N GLY A 365 -21.18 5.36 14.67
CA GLY A 365 -20.75 6.59 15.37
C GLY A 365 -19.31 6.97 15.05
N ASP A 366 -18.79 6.55 13.90
CA ASP A 366 -17.44 6.85 13.42
C ASP A 366 -17.39 8.26 12.83
N TYR A 367 -16.19 8.86 12.81
CA TYR A 367 -15.99 10.15 12.16
C TYR A 367 -16.14 10.01 10.63
N SER A 368 -16.94 10.88 10.01
CA SER A 368 -17.22 10.84 8.55
C SER A 368 -16.13 11.54 7.71
N SER A 369 -14.85 11.18 7.90
CA SER A 369 -13.73 11.74 7.13
C SER A 369 -13.84 11.45 5.63
N PHE A 370 -14.35 10.29 5.25
CA PHE A 370 -14.61 9.94 3.85
C PHE A 370 -15.47 10.98 3.12
N ALA A 371 -16.62 11.33 3.71
CA ALA A 371 -17.52 12.34 3.16
C ALA A 371 -16.90 13.74 3.18
N ARG A 372 -16.18 14.10 4.26
CA ARG A 372 -15.44 15.37 4.37
C ARG A 372 -14.43 15.54 3.23
N ASP A 373 -13.77 14.45 2.85
CA ASP A 373 -12.74 14.45 1.81
C ASP A 373 -13.30 14.15 0.42
N GLY A 374 -14.62 14.23 0.25
CA GLY A 374 -15.27 14.23 -1.07
C GLY A 374 -15.75 12.87 -1.57
N GLY A 375 -15.68 11.83 -0.72
CA GLY A 375 -16.33 10.55 -0.90
C GLY A 375 -15.94 9.79 -2.17
N LEU A 376 -16.85 8.96 -2.68
CA LEU A 376 -16.58 8.12 -3.85
C LEU A 376 -16.33 8.95 -5.11
N ALA A 377 -17.00 10.10 -5.24
CA ALA A 377 -16.80 10.99 -6.37
C ALA A 377 -15.36 11.53 -6.42
N HIS A 378 -14.76 11.86 -5.26
CA HIS A 378 -13.36 12.27 -5.23
C HIS A 378 -12.41 11.11 -5.46
N MET A 379 -12.66 9.96 -4.83
CA MET A 379 -11.89 8.74 -5.06
C MET A 379 -11.87 8.38 -6.55
N GLY A 380 -13.02 8.47 -7.23
CA GLY A 380 -13.12 8.23 -8.67
C GLY A 380 -12.25 9.17 -9.51
N ARG A 381 -12.17 10.46 -9.16
CA ARG A 381 -11.27 11.41 -9.85
C ARG A 381 -9.80 11.03 -9.69
N SER A 382 -9.41 10.57 -8.51
CA SER A 382 -8.06 10.04 -8.24
C SER A 382 -7.78 8.80 -9.10
N LEU A 383 -8.67 7.80 -9.08
CA LEU A 383 -8.54 6.54 -9.80
C LEU A 383 -8.47 6.72 -11.33
N ALA A 384 -8.99 7.84 -11.85
CA ALA A 384 -8.89 8.22 -13.25
C ALA A 384 -7.49 8.76 -13.65
N LYS A 385 -6.64 9.13 -12.69
CA LYS A 385 -5.28 9.65 -12.95
C LYS A 385 -4.22 8.56 -13.15
N GLY A 386 -4.56 7.33 -12.80
CA GLY A 386 -3.63 6.20 -12.80
C GLY A 386 -3.03 5.98 -11.42
N HIS A 387 -3.10 4.73 -10.96
CA HIS A 387 -2.55 4.30 -9.67
C HIS A 387 -1.53 3.19 -9.83
N VAL A 388 -0.57 3.12 -8.91
CA VAL A 388 0.42 2.04 -8.81
C VAL A 388 -0.16 0.92 -7.94
N LEU A 389 -0.01 -0.33 -8.39
CA LEU A 389 -0.34 -1.51 -7.60
C LEU A 389 0.77 -1.82 -6.58
N ALA A 390 0.42 -1.83 -5.31
CA ALA A 390 1.26 -2.25 -4.19
C ALA A 390 0.80 -3.59 -3.62
N LEU A 391 1.76 -4.44 -3.25
CA LEU A 391 1.53 -5.72 -2.57
C LEU A 391 2.45 -5.81 -1.36
N SER A 392 1.92 -6.19 -0.20
CA SER A 392 2.70 -6.19 1.04
C SER A 392 2.29 -7.29 2.02
N ILE A 393 3.15 -7.52 3.00
CA ILE A 393 2.82 -8.23 4.24
C ILE A 393 3.45 -7.49 5.41
N TRP A 394 2.68 -7.25 6.48
CA TRP A 394 3.11 -6.43 7.61
C TRP A 394 2.37 -6.77 8.91
N ASN A 395 2.94 -6.38 10.04
CA ASN A 395 2.30 -6.34 11.35
C ASN A 395 2.17 -4.87 11.80
N ASP A 396 1.25 -4.60 12.72
CA ASP A 396 0.87 -3.23 13.06
C ASP A 396 1.44 -2.81 14.42
N HIS A 397 2.39 -1.86 14.39
CA HIS A 397 3.02 -1.29 15.58
C HIS A 397 2.17 -0.24 16.31
N GLY A 398 1.05 0.20 15.72
CA GLY A 398 0.15 1.21 16.28
C GLY A 398 -1.08 0.62 16.96
N ALA A 399 -1.76 -0.32 16.29
CA ALA A 399 -3.03 -0.89 16.77
C ALA A 399 -3.09 -2.43 16.70
N HIS A 400 -1.96 -3.11 16.48
CA HIS A 400 -1.81 -4.57 16.51
C HIS A 400 -2.78 -5.32 15.57
N MET A 401 -3.21 -4.68 14.48
CA MET A 401 -4.17 -5.21 13.50
C MET A 401 -5.59 -5.42 14.04
N LEU A 402 -5.87 -4.96 15.26
CA LEU A 402 -7.15 -5.19 15.93
C LEU A 402 -8.32 -4.51 15.21
N TRP A 403 -8.02 -3.43 14.47
CA TRP A 403 -8.99 -2.73 13.64
C TRP A 403 -9.51 -3.61 12.48
N LEU A 404 -8.75 -4.62 12.06
CA LEU A 404 -9.10 -5.55 10.99
C LEU A 404 -9.73 -6.85 11.51
N ASP A 405 -9.17 -7.45 12.57
CA ASP A 405 -9.43 -8.87 12.91
C ASP A 405 -9.93 -9.14 14.34
N SER A 406 -10.16 -8.10 15.15
CA SER A 406 -10.51 -8.21 16.57
C SER A 406 -11.69 -7.29 16.95
N ASN A 407 -11.83 -6.97 18.24
CA ASN A 407 -12.68 -5.89 18.72
C ASN A 407 -11.83 -4.62 18.89
N TYR A 408 -12.27 -3.50 18.30
CA TYR A 408 -11.53 -2.24 18.40
C TYR A 408 -12.49 -1.03 18.44
N PRO A 409 -12.23 0.00 19.25
CA PRO A 409 -11.27 0.05 20.36
C PRO A 409 -11.50 -1.08 21.38
N THR A 410 -10.45 -1.48 22.11
CA THR A 410 -10.45 -2.69 22.94
C THR A 410 -11.27 -2.58 24.22
N ASP A 411 -11.63 -1.36 24.63
CA ASP A 411 -12.46 -1.03 25.78
C ASP A 411 -13.95 -0.86 25.43
N ALA A 412 -14.31 -0.90 24.14
CA ALA A 412 -15.69 -0.82 23.70
C ALA A 412 -16.44 -2.15 23.85
N ASP A 413 -17.77 -2.08 24.01
CA ASP A 413 -18.64 -3.25 24.04
C ASP A 413 -18.66 -3.94 22.67
N PRO A 414 -18.22 -5.22 22.55
CA PRO A 414 -18.16 -5.94 21.28
C PRO A 414 -19.53 -6.20 20.64
N ASN A 415 -20.64 -5.98 21.38
CA ASN A 415 -22.00 -6.10 20.84
C ASN A 415 -22.48 -4.82 20.14
N LYS A 416 -21.76 -3.69 20.29
CA LYS A 416 -22.10 -2.47 19.55
C LYS A 416 -21.74 -2.64 18.06
N PRO A 417 -22.63 -2.24 17.13
CA PRO A 417 -22.34 -2.22 15.70
C PRO A 417 -21.01 -1.53 15.40
N GLY A 418 -20.20 -2.15 14.55
CA GLY A 418 -18.90 -1.63 14.15
C GLY A 418 -17.72 -1.98 15.06
N ILE A 419 -17.93 -2.48 16.29
CA ILE A 419 -16.81 -2.78 17.23
C ILE A 419 -16.14 -4.11 16.93
N ALA A 420 -16.86 -5.17 16.57
CA ALA A 420 -16.27 -6.47 16.29
C ALA A 420 -15.95 -6.61 14.78
N ARG A 421 -14.69 -6.92 14.44
CA ARG A 421 -14.17 -7.03 13.06
C ARG A 421 -13.60 -8.40 12.71
N GLY A 422 -13.41 -9.25 13.71
CA GLY A 422 -13.04 -10.64 13.54
C GLY A 422 -13.07 -11.40 14.86
N THR A 423 -12.46 -12.58 14.86
CA THR A 423 -12.45 -13.47 16.03
C THR A 423 -11.12 -13.48 16.78
N CYS A 424 -10.15 -12.67 16.38
CA CYS A 424 -8.88 -12.58 17.08
C CYS A 424 -9.08 -11.97 18.48
N PRO A 425 -8.33 -12.42 19.50
CA PRO A 425 -8.40 -11.81 20.83
C PRO A 425 -7.98 -10.33 20.79
N THR A 426 -8.42 -9.54 21.77
CA THR A 426 -7.98 -8.14 21.95
C THR A 426 -6.61 -8.01 22.64
N THR A 427 -6.07 -9.15 23.08
CA THR A 427 -4.75 -9.26 23.70
C THR A 427 -3.86 -10.15 22.83
N GLY A 428 -2.57 -9.87 22.84
CA GLY A 428 -1.65 -10.47 21.88
C GLY A 428 -1.59 -9.68 20.57
N GLY A 429 -1.07 -10.31 19.51
CA GLY A 429 -0.96 -9.69 18.18
C GLY A 429 0.07 -8.57 18.10
N THR A 430 0.87 -8.35 19.16
CA THR A 430 1.93 -7.37 19.14
C THR A 430 2.97 -7.72 18.06
N PRO A 431 3.69 -6.73 17.51
CA PRO A 431 4.73 -7.00 16.52
C PRO A 431 5.74 -8.07 16.96
N ARG A 432 6.20 -7.96 18.21
CA ARG A 432 7.12 -8.93 18.81
C ARG A 432 6.53 -10.35 18.86
N GLU A 433 5.27 -10.51 19.26
CA GLU A 433 4.64 -11.83 19.34
C GLU A 433 4.39 -12.42 17.96
N THR A 434 3.95 -11.62 16.99
CA THR A 434 3.74 -12.08 15.62
C THR A 434 5.04 -12.56 14.98
N GLU A 435 6.14 -11.82 15.16
CA GLU A 435 7.48 -12.22 14.69
C GLU A 435 8.01 -13.49 15.34
N GLN A 436 7.72 -13.71 16.62
CA GLN A 436 8.15 -14.88 17.37
C GLN A 436 7.33 -16.13 17.05
N ASN A 437 6.01 -15.98 16.98
CA ASN A 437 5.07 -17.10 16.89
C ASN A 437 4.73 -17.48 15.45
N HIS A 438 4.88 -16.55 14.50
CA HIS A 438 4.50 -16.75 13.10
C HIS A 438 5.63 -16.39 12.11
N PRO A 439 6.89 -16.81 12.34
CA PRO A 439 7.99 -16.45 11.45
C PRO A 439 7.89 -17.07 10.04
N ASP A 440 7.03 -18.07 9.86
CA ASP A 440 6.76 -18.74 8.58
C ASP A 440 5.50 -18.22 7.88
N ALA A 441 4.85 -17.20 8.45
CA ALA A 441 3.71 -16.55 7.81
C ALA A 441 4.10 -16.02 6.43
N GLN A 442 3.19 -16.13 5.47
CA GLN A 442 3.39 -15.68 4.10
C GLN A 442 2.05 -15.47 3.42
N VAL A 443 2.04 -14.56 2.45
CA VAL A 443 0.91 -14.35 1.53
C VAL A 443 1.36 -14.69 0.11
N ILE A 444 0.46 -15.27 -0.66
CA ILE A 444 0.68 -15.53 -2.09
C ILE A 444 -0.38 -14.79 -2.89
N PHE A 445 0.05 -13.88 -3.75
CA PHE A 445 -0.78 -13.21 -4.74
C PHE A 445 -0.47 -13.78 -6.13
N SER A 446 -1.46 -14.13 -6.92
CA SER A 446 -1.26 -14.75 -8.23
C SER A 446 -2.36 -14.41 -9.22
N ASN A 447 -2.17 -14.77 -10.49
CA ASN A 447 -3.22 -14.70 -11.51
C ASN A 447 -3.90 -13.32 -11.60
N ILE A 448 -3.08 -12.25 -11.55
CA ILE A 448 -3.57 -10.87 -11.62
C ILE A 448 -4.16 -10.62 -13.01
N LYS A 449 -5.38 -10.09 -13.04
CA LYS A 449 -6.15 -9.76 -14.23
C LYS A 449 -6.77 -8.38 -14.09
N PHE A 450 -6.75 -7.61 -15.17
CA PHE A 450 -7.37 -6.28 -15.20
C PHE A 450 -8.04 -6.04 -16.55
N GLY A 451 -9.28 -5.56 -16.55
CA GLY A 451 -10.04 -5.45 -17.79
C GLY A 451 -11.43 -4.86 -17.65
N ASP A 452 -12.23 -5.05 -18.69
CA ASP A 452 -13.64 -4.66 -18.70
C ASP A 452 -14.42 -5.41 -17.60
N ILE A 453 -15.45 -4.77 -17.05
CA ILE A 453 -16.34 -5.41 -16.06
C ILE A 453 -16.94 -6.71 -16.63
N GLY A 454 -16.77 -7.80 -15.86
CA GLY A 454 -17.20 -9.15 -16.20
C GLY A 454 -16.24 -9.92 -17.12
N SER A 455 -15.02 -9.42 -17.38
CA SER A 455 -14.07 -10.07 -18.30
C SER A 455 -12.97 -10.88 -17.61
N THR A 456 -12.82 -10.79 -16.28
CA THR A 456 -11.64 -11.34 -15.59
C THR A 456 -11.91 -12.60 -14.78
N PHE A 457 -13.17 -13.02 -14.64
CA PHE A 457 -13.54 -14.22 -13.89
C PHE A 457 -14.52 -15.11 -14.68
N SER A 458 -14.59 -16.37 -14.29
CA SER A 458 -15.54 -17.36 -14.80
C SER A 458 -15.94 -18.27 -13.65
N GLY A 459 -17.21 -18.65 -13.59
CA GLY A 459 -17.70 -19.62 -12.62
C GLY A 459 -19.18 -19.93 -12.86
N TYR A 460 -19.68 -20.94 -12.16
CA TYR A 460 -21.09 -21.36 -12.19
C TYR A 460 -21.86 -20.90 -10.96
#